data_AF-A0AB38UQU7-F1
#
_entry.id   AF-A0AB38UQU7-F1
#
_cell.length_a   1.000
_cell.length_b   1.000
_cell.length_c   1.000
_cell.angle_alpha   90.00
_cell.angle_beta   90.00
_cell.angle_gamma   90.00
#
_symmetry.space_group_name_H-M   'P 1'
#
loop_
_entity.id
_entity.type
_entity.pdbx_description
1 polymer ?
#
loop_
_entity_poly.entity_id
_entity_poly.type
_entity_poly.pdbx_seq_one_letter_code
_entity_poly.pdbx_strand_id
1 'polypeptide(L)'
;MTSKNVHQLLVDLGVTRSLSRPHVSNDNPYSESGFKTMKYCPVFPERFASFDQAEVFCDKFFHYYNHEHRHSGIGLHTAASIHDGTAIEIRARRAETLAAAYAANPDRFRRKPAPPKLPEAAWINEPPKENTDTEHAA
;
A
#
# COMPACT_ATOMS: atom_id res chain seq x y z
N MET A 1 32.87 9.42 18.13
CA MET A 1 32.78 8.93 16.75
C MET A 1 31.49 9.48 16.16
N THR A 2 31.58 10.42 15.24
CA THR A 2 30.40 11.11 14.68
C THR A 2 29.78 10.24 13.59
N SER A 3 28.47 10.03 13.63
CA SER A 3 27.79 9.29 12.56
C SER A 3 27.93 10.03 11.23
N LYS A 4 27.88 9.28 10.11
CA LYS A 4 27.69 9.88 8.79
C LYS A 4 26.41 10.72 8.79
N ASN A 5 26.38 11.80 8.02
CA ASN A 5 25.13 12.51 7.78
C ASN A 5 24.18 11.62 6.94
N VAL A 6 22.87 11.84 7.08
CA VAL A 6 21.83 11.03 6.41
C VAL A 6 21.99 11.06 4.89
N HIS A 7 22.40 12.20 4.33
CA HIS A 7 22.62 12.31 2.88
C HIS A 7 23.68 11.33 2.37
N GLN A 8 24.84 11.28 3.04
CA GLN A 8 25.92 10.37 2.67
C GLN A 8 25.50 8.92 2.84
N LEU A 9 24.77 8.59 3.92
CA LEU A 9 24.24 7.24 4.11
C LEU A 9 23.32 6.81 2.96
N LEU A 10 22.41 7.68 2.52
CA LEU A 10 21.50 7.37 1.41
C LEU A 10 22.25 7.18 0.09
N VAL A 11 23.27 8.00 -0.18
CA VAL A 11 24.16 7.82 -1.34
C VAL A 11 24.89 6.48 -1.28
N ASP A 12 25.46 6.13 -0.12
CA ASP A 12 26.16 4.86 0.08
C ASP A 12 25.23 3.65 -0.14
N LEU A 13 23.93 3.79 0.18
CA LEU A 13 22.90 2.77 -0.05
C LEU A 13 22.28 2.80 -1.45
N GLY A 14 22.71 3.71 -2.32
CA GLY A 14 22.15 3.87 -3.67
C GLY A 14 20.71 4.41 -3.70
N VAL A 15 20.26 5.08 -2.63
CA VAL A 15 18.90 5.63 -2.50
C VAL A 15 18.86 7.07 -2.98
N THR A 16 18.20 7.31 -4.12
CA THR A 16 17.94 8.66 -4.63
C THR A 16 16.92 9.39 -3.76
N ARG A 17 17.23 10.63 -3.40
CA ARG A 17 16.34 11.50 -2.61
C ARG A 17 15.37 12.23 -3.51
N SER A 18 14.08 12.07 -3.24
CA SER A 18 13.04 12.98 -3.71
C SER A 18 12.65 13.92 -2.56
N LEU A 19 12.62 15.24 -2.82
CA LEU A 19 12.29 16.24 -1.81
C LEU A 19 10.96 16.89 -2.16
N SER A 20 10.05 16.94 -1.19
CA SER A 20 8.81 17.73 -1.28
C SER A 20 9.11 19.22 -1.29
N ARG A 21 8.19 20.02 -1.84
CA ARG A 21 8.32 21.48 -1.82
C ARG A 21 8.20 22.00 -0.39
N PRO A 22 8.99 23.02 -0.01
CA PRO A 22 8.87 23.64 1.30
C PRO A 22 7.45 24.12 1.58
N HIS A 23 6.92 23.79 2.76
CA HIS A 23 5.59 24.20 3.23
C HIS A 23 4.38 23.67 2.43
N VAL A 24 4.53 22.54 1.74
CA VAL A 24 3.47 21.93 0.93
C VAL A 24 3.10 20.55 1.48
N SER A 25 2.10 20.50 2.37
CA SER A 25 1.70 19.26 3.06
C SER A 25 1.06 18.21 2.15
N ASN A 26 0.50 18.62 1.01
CA ASN A 26 -0.10 17.70 0.04
C ASN A 26 0.91 17.06 -0.92
N ASP A 27 2.22 17.31 -0.77
CA ASP A 27 3.27 16.59 -1.50
C ASP A 27 3.58 15.20 -0.89
N ASN A 28 2.94 14.84 0.24
CA ASN A 28 3.04 13.49 0.84
C ASN A 28 1.68 12.91 1.28
N PRO A 29 0.69 12.82 0.37
CA PRO A 29 -0.69 12.47 0.73
C PRO A 29 -0.81 11.04 1.27
N TYR A 30 0.07 10.12 0.85
CA TYR A 30 0.07 8.74 1.32
C TYR A 30 0.47 8.62 2.78
N SER A 31 1.54 9.30 3.21
CA SER A 31 1.97 9.23 4.61
C SER A 31 0.95 9.89 5.53
N GLU A 32 0.38 11.03 5.12
CA GLU A 32 -0.69 11.70 5.87
C GLU A 32 -1.93 10.83 6.03
N SER A 33 -2.34 10.14 4.95
CA SER A 33 -3.44 9.17 5.00
C SER A 33 -3.12 7.99 5.94
N GLY A 34 -1.89 7.50 5.94
CA GLY A 34 -1.42 6.46 6.85
C GLY A 34 -1.50 6.90 8.32
N PHE A 35 -1.02 8.11 8.63
CA PHE A 35 -1.13 8.66 9.99
C PHE A 35 -2.56 8.87 10.43
N LYS A 36 -3.42 9.37 9.53
CA LYS A 36 -4.85 9.51 9.81
C LYS A 36 -5.47 8.15 10.10
N THR A 37 -5.17 7.13 9.31
CA THR A 37 -5.71 5.77 9.50
C THR A 37 -5.34 5.20 10.87
N MET A 38 -4.09 5.36 11.29
CA MET A 38 -3.64 4.94 12.62
C MET A 38 -4.36 5.72 13.74
N LYS A 39 -4.37 7.06 13.66
CA LYS A 39 -4.92 7.93 14.71
C LYS A 39 -6.43 7.83 14.88
N TYR A 40 -7.16 7.48 13.82
CA TYR A 40 -8.62 7.40 13.81
C TYR A 40 -9.13 5.97 14.05
N CYS A 41 -8.24 4.98 14.22
CA CYS A 41 -8.70 3.65 14.59
C CYS A 41 -9.29 3.67 16.02
N PRO A 42 -10.34 2.87 16.32
CA PRO A 42 -11.04 2.92 17.60
C PRO A 42 -10.16 2.62 18.83
N VAL A 43 -9.04 1.93 18.63
CA VAL A 43 -8.12 1.51 19.69
C VAL A 43 -6.98 2.51 19.91
N PHE A 44 -6.89 3.57 19.11
CA PHE A 44 -5.88 4.61 19.29
C PHE A 44 -6.20 5.42 20.56
N PRO A 45 -5.27 5.54 21.52
CA PRO A 45 -5.55 6.22 22.78
C PRO A 45 -5.54 7.75 22.60
N GLU A 46 -6.23 8.47 23.48
CA GLU A 46 -6.13 9.94 23.54
C GLU A 46 -4.69 10.38 23.82
N ARG A 47 -3.99 9.65 24.70
CA ARG A 47 -2.57 9.83 25.03
C ARG A 47 -1.93 8.49 25.40
N PHE A 48 -0.65 8.33 25.04
CA PHE A 48 0.16 7.22 25.54
C PHE A 48 0.73 7.56 26.92
N ALA A 49 0.77 6.59 27.84
CA ALA A 49 1.32 6.81 29.18
C ALA A 49 2.86 6.84 29.20
N SER A 50 3.51 6.19 28.23
CA SER A 50 4.96 6.15 28.06
C SER A 50 5.33 5.91 26.60
N PHE A 51 6.62 6.09 26.28
CA PHE A 51 7.18 5.72 24.99
C PHE A 51 7.00 4.22 24.71
N ASP A 52 7.32 3.35 25.67
CA ASP A 52 7.21 1.89 25.52
C ASP A 52 5.78 1.46 25.15
N GLN A 53 4.76 2.10 25.72
CA GLN A 53 3.37 1.83 25.34
C GLN A 53 3.06 2.26 23.91
N ALA A 54 3.62 3.39 23.46
CA ALA A 54 3.46 3.84 22.08
C ALA A 54 4.13 2.87 21.10
N GLU A 55 5.31 2.35 21.45
CA GLU A 55 6.02 1.35 20.65
C GLU A 55 5.23 0.05 20.54
N VAL A 56 4.76 -0.51 21.67
CA VAL A 56 3.92 -1.72 21.69
C VAL A 56 2.63 -1.53 20.89
N PHE A 57 2.04 -0.34 20.94
CA PHE A 57 0.88 -0.02 20.12
C PHE A 57 1.22 -0.02 18.62
N CYS A 58 2.29 0.69 18.23
CA CYS A 58 2.73 0.79 16.85
C CYS A 58 3.06 -0.58 16.25
N ASP A 59 3.78 -1.43 16.98
CA ASP A 59 4.12 -2.78 16.52
C ASP A 59 2.87 -3.60 16.21
N LYS A 60 1.90 -3.60 17.14
CA LYS A 60 0.62 -4.30 16.94
C LYS A 60 -0.16 -3.72 15.78
N PHE A 61 -0.24 -2.39 15.70
CA PHE A 61 -0.97 -1.71 14.64
C PHE A 61 -0.38 -2.02 13.26
N PHE A 62 0.94 -1.88 13.08
CA PHE A 62 1.58 -2.13 11.79
C PHE A 62 1.56 -3.60 11.41
N HIS A 63 1.70 -4.52 12.38
CA HIS A 63 1.54 -5.95 12.11
C HIS A 63 0.14 -6.25 11.57
N TYR A 64 -0.90 -5.83 12.28
CA TYR A 64 -2.28 -6.02 11.86
C TYR A 64 -2.54 -5.35 10.49
N TYR A 65 -2.14 -4.09 10.31
CA TYR A 65 -2.37 -3.34 9.08
C TYR A 65 -1.70 -4.02 7.87
N ASN A 66 -0.47 -4.50 8.02
CA ASN A 66 0.31 -5.06 6.92
C ASN A 66 -0.02 -6.52 6.62
N HIS A 67 -0.30 -7.35 7.63
CA HIS A 67 -0.37 -8.80 7.49
C HIS A 67 -1.76 -9.40 7.70
N GLU A 68 -2.68 -8.70 8.35
CA GLU A 68 -4.01 -9.24 8.68
C GLU A 68 -5.14 -8.49 7.99
N HIS A 69 -5.10 -7.15 8.02
CA HIS A 69 -6.14 -6.31 7.47
C HIS A 69 -6.20 -6.45 5.94
N ARG A 70 -7.40 -6.72 5.42
CA ARG A 70 -7.65 -6.85 3.98
C ARG A 70 -8.21 -5.54 3.46
N HIS A 71 -7.42 -4.86 2.65
CA HIS A 71 -7.67 -3.51 2.16
C HIS A 71 -8.49 -3.55 0.88
N SER A 72 -9.65 -2.90 0.86
CA SER A 72 -10.53 -2.86 -0.32
C SER A 72 -9.88 -2.19 -1.52
N GLY A 73 -9.08 -1.13 -1.29
CA GLY A 73 -8.36 -0.40 -2.34
C GLY A 73 -7.32 -1.20 -3.11
N ILE A 74 -6.89 -2.35 -2.57
CA ILE A 74 -5.94 -3.28 -3.22
C ILE A 74 -6.56 -4.66 -3.42
N GLY A 75 -7.89 -4.74 -3.60
CA GLY A 75 -8.58 -5.98 -3.96
C GLY A 75 -8.73 -6.97 -2.80
N LEU A 76 -8.89 -6.47 -1.57
CA LEU A 76 -9.00 -7.27 -0.34
C LEU A 76 -7.75 -8.14 -0.08
N HIS A 77 -6.60 -7.62 -0.48
CA HIS A 77 -5.28 -8.17 -0.14
C HIS A 77 -4.71 -7.46 1.10
N THR A 78 -3.74 -8.10 1.73
CA THR A 78 -2.94 -7.47 2.79
C THR A 78 -1.82 -6.66 2.13
N ALA A 79 -1.35 -5.60 2.78
CA ALA A 79 -0.28 -4.77 2.21
C ALA A 79 0.99 -5.60 1.97
N ALA A 80 1.33 -6.51 2.88
CA ALA A 80 2.44 -7.45 2.74
C ALA A 80 2.27 -8.34 1.50
N SER A 81 1.08 -8.89 1.24
CA SER A 81 0.90 -9.75 0.06
C SER A 81 1.07 -9.01 -1.28
N ILE A 82 0.78 -7.71 -1.32
CA ILE A 82 1.07 -6.87 -2.48
C ILE A 82 2.57 -6.61 -2.57
N HIS A 83 3.20 -6.22 -1.46
CA HIS A 83 4.63 -5.92 -1.41
C HIS A 83 5.50 -7.11 -1.81
N ASP A 84 5.18 -8.30 -1.28
CA ASP A 84 5.93 -9.54 -1.52
C ASP A 84 5.54 -10.22 -2.85
N GLY A 85 4.59 -9.65 -3.60
CA GLY A 85 4.12 -10.19 -4.89
C GLY A 85 3.22 -11.44 -4.80
N THR A 86 3.00 -11.99 -3.60
CA THR A 86 2.18 -13.20 -3.39
C THR A 86 0.68 -12.99 -3.70
N ALA A 87 0.23 -11.74 -3.81
CA ALA A 87 -1.14 -11.40 -4.17
C ALA A 87 -1.61 -12.01 -5.50
N ILE A 88 -0.71 -12.21 -6.46
CA ILE A 88 -1.02 -12.82 -7.76
C ILE A 88 -1.53 -14.26 -7.57
N GLU A 89 -0.78 -15.06 -6.81
CA GLU A 89 -1.13 -16.45 -6.54
C GLU A 89 -2.40 -16.56 -5.68
N ILE A 90 -2.52 -15.71 -4.66
CA ILE A 90 -3.74 -15.62 -3.83
C ILE A 90 -4.95 -15.29 -4.70
N ARG A 91 -4.81 -14.38 -5.66
CA ARG A 91 -5.89 -14.01 -6.58
C ARG A 91 -6.26 -15.16 -7.52
N ALA A 92 -5.29 -15.93 -8.00
CA ALA A 92 -5.56 -17.11 -8.83
C ALA A 92 -6.38 -18.17 -8.06
N ARG A 93 -5.97 -18.48 -6.82
CA ARG A 93 -6.71 -19.41 -5.93
C ARG A 93 -8.13 -18.91 -5.62
N ARG A 94 -8.31 -17.59 -5.46
CA ARG A 94 -9.66 -17.00 -5.30
C ARG A 94 -10.51 -17.19 -6.56
N ALA A 95 -9.93 -17.10 -7.75
CA ALA A 95 -10.66 -17.33 -9.00
C ALA A 95 -11.17 -18.77 -9.09
N GLU A 96 -10.35 -19.76 -8.72
CA GLU A 96 -10.75 -21.17 -8.67
C GLU A 96 -11.90 -21.39 -7.68
N THR A 97 -11.78 -20.83 -6.48
CA THR A 97 -12.82 -20.92 -5.44
C THR A 97 -14.16 -20.33 -5.93
N LEU A 98 -14.11 -19.15 -6.56
CA LEU A 98 -15.30 -18.50 -7.12
C LEU A 98 -15.90 -19.27 -8.29
N ALA A 99 -15.06 -19.87 -9.14
CA ALA A 99 -15.51 -20.72 -10.24
C ALA A 99 -16.22 -21.98 -9.74
N ALA A 100 -15.66 -22.65 -8.72
CA ALA A 100 -16.28 -23.81 -8.09
C ALA A 100 -17.61 -23.45 -7.42
N ALA A 101 -17.68 -22.33 -6.69
CA ALA A 101 -18.91 -21.85 -6.08
C ALA A 101 -20.01 -21.55 -7.13
N TYR A 102 -19.63 -20.93 -8.24
CA TYR A 102 -20.53 -20.67 -9.36
C TYR A 102 -21.04 -21.96 -10.02
N ALA A 103 -20.14 -22.94 -10.26
CA ALA A 103 -20.51 -24.22 -10.86
C ALA A 103 -21.51 -25.00 -9.98
N ALA A 104 -21.35 -24.95 -8.66
CA ALA A 104 -22.22 -25.64 -7.71
C ALA A 104 -23.61 -25.00 -7.58
N ASN A 105 -23.74 -23.67 -7.73
CA ASN A 105 -24.99 -22.94 -7.50
C ASN A 105 -25.12 -21.74 -8.44
N PRO A 106 -25.29 -21.93 -9.75
CA PRO A 106 -25.27 -20.83 -10.72
C PRO A 106 -26.40 -19.82 -10.48
N ASP A 107 -27.59 -20.27 -10.06
CA ASP A 107 -28.76 -19.40 -9.83
C ASP A 107 -28.58 -18.39 -8.70
N ARG A 108 -27.61 -18.60 -7.79
CA ARG A 108 -27.26 -17.61 -6.75
C ARG A 108 -26.49 -16.41 -7.30
N PHE A 109 -26.04 -16.47 -8.54
CA PHE A 109 -25.19 -15.45 -9.14
C PHE A 109 -25.85 -14.86 -10.38
N ARG A 110 -26.07 -13.54 -10.39
CA ARG A 110 -26.54 -12.81 -11.59
C ARG A 110 -25.54 -12.92 -12.76
N ARG A 111 -24.24 -13.01 -12.46
CA ARG A 111 -23.12 -13.15 -13.41
C ARG A 111 -22.02 -13.99 -12.77
N LYS A 112 -21.20 -14.66 -13.57
CA LYS A 112 -20.02 -15.39 -13.06
C LYS A 112 -19.13 -14.46 -12.23
N PRO A 113 -18.87 -14.75 -10.95
CA PRO A 113 -18.04 -13.92 -10.10
C PRO A 113 -16.56 -14.00 -10.52
N ALA A 114 -15.82 -12.93 -10.26
CA ALA A 114 -14.38 -12.85 -10.47
C ALA A 114 -13.73 -12.12 -9.28
N PRO A 115 -12.50 -12.49 -8.89
CA PRO A 115 -11.81 -11.78 -7.82
C PRO A 115 -11.43 -10.35 -8.27
N PRO A 116 -11.42 -9.37 -7.35
CA PRO A 116 -11.03 -7.99 -7.64
C PRO A 116 -9.68 -7.90 -8.36
N LYS A 117 -9.50 -6.89 -9.21
CA LYS A 117 -8.21 -6.65 -9.87
C LYS A 117 -7.17 -6.20 -8.85
N LEU A 118 -5.90 -6.55 -9.10
CA LEU A 118 -4.79 -5.99 -8.34
C LEU A 118 -4.49 -4.57 -8.83
N PRO A 119 -4.03 -3.68 -7.96
CA PRO A 119 -3.51 -2.37 -8.37
C PRO A 119 -2.22 -2.56 -9.19
N GLU A 120 -1.98 -1.66 -10.16
CA GLU A 120 -0.80 -1.70 -11.02
C GLU A 120 0.37 -0.92 -10.42
N ALA A 121 0.11 0.31 -9.96
CA ALA A 121 1.12 1.17 -9.35
C ALA A 121 0.48 2.18 -8.38
N ALA A 122 1.29 2.69 -7.45
CA ALA A 122 0.99 3.85 -6.62
C ALA A 122 2.20 4.77 -6.63
N TRP A 123 1.97 6.08 -6.77
CA TRP A 123 3.04 7.07 -6.91
C TRP A 123 2.87 8.16 -5.87
N ILE A 124 3.92 8.44 -5.09
CA ILE A 124 3.98 9.68 -4.29
C ILE A 124 4.20 10.87 -5.23
N ASN A 125 5.14 10.72 -6.17
CA ASN A 125 5.40 11.65 -7.26
C ASN A 125 5.32 10.85 -8.57
N GLU A 126 4.19 10.96 -9.28
CA GLU A 126 4.03 10.27 -10.57
C GLU A 126 5.01 10.88 -11.58
N PRO A 127 5.83 10.06 -12.27
CA PRO A 127 6.69 10.58 -13.32
C PRO A 127 5.81 11.16 -14.45
N PRO A 128 6.25 12.26 -15.09
CA PRO A 128 5.54 12.77 -16.25
C PRO A 128 5.44 11.67 -17.31
N LYS A 129 4.26 11.52 -17.91
CA LYS A 129 4.06 10.57 -19.00
C LYS A 129 4.96 10.98 -20.15
N GLU A 130 5.76 10.06 -20.67
CA GLU A 130 6.49 10.30 -21.91
C GLU A 130 5.46 10.58 -23.00
N ASN A 131 5.48 11.78 -23.57
CA ASN A 131 4.69 12.09 -24.75
C ASN A 131 5.30 11.30 -25.91
N THR A 132 4.72 10.15 -26.26
CA THR A 132 5.05 9.41 -27.48
C THR A 132 4.45 10.05 -28.74
N ASP A 133 4.29 11.38 -28.74
CA ASP A 133 3.80 12.16 -29.87
C ASP A 133 4.96 13.01 -30.43
N THR A 134 6.04 12.37 -30.86
CA THR A 134 6.93 12.96 -31.86
C THR A 134 7.67 11.86 -32.61
N GLU A 135 7.05 11.36 -33.67
CA GLU A 135 7.68 10.94 -34.93
C GLU A 135 6.62 10.29 -35.83
N HIS A 136 5.92 11.10 -36.62
CA HIS A 136 5.51 10.74 -37.99
C HIS A 136 4.87 11.94 -38.69
N ALA A 137 5.67 12.61 -39.52
CA ALA A 137 5.36 13.35 -40.77
C ALA A 137 6.50 14.36 -40.96
N ALA A 138 7.56 13.98 -41.68
CA ALA A 138 7.72 14.13 -43.14
C ALA A 138 8.04 15.58 -43.53
#